data_AF-X1PWG4-F1
#
_entry.id   AF-X1PWG4-F1
#
_cell.length_a   1.000
_cell.length_b   1.000
_cell.length_c   1.000
_cell.angle_alpha   90.00
_cell.angle_beta   90.00
_cell.angle_gamma   90.00
#
_symmetry.space_group_name_H-M   'P 1'
#
loop_
_entity.id
_entity.type
_entity.pdbx_description
1 polymer ?
#
loop_
_entity_poly.entity_id
_entity_poly.type
_entity_poly.pdbx_seq_one_letter_code
_entity_poly.pdbx_strand_id
1 'polypeptide(L)'
;VDNSTQHGSTIENIDHTVYLTAFQRQTSEKELNTPSKASEDTVSQDILAMSGSVRVPVDSPEPFLAVTARWPSSGNTESPITVELSSSDDGTVWGEWVKVPVDNHTSENTESFMGELLFFDKNTEFVRYRVTRENFPDYSAEIPASMTLTFINPGATSPENLQAFLDMYDGAEKKAAWWVKPPVVSRIFWGCPDGQDSRWTPAYTAVSHLVVHHTAGSNYASDWPAVVRSIWSYHALTRGWGDIGYNFLIDPNGVIYE
;
A
#
# COMPACT_ATOMS: atom_id res chain seq x y z
N VAL A 1 3.67 30.14 -33.91
CA VAL A 1 2.53 29.29 -34.29
C VAL A 1 2.02 28.70 -33.00
N ASP A 2 1.11 29.44 -32.39
CA ASP A 2 0.42 29.14 -31.16
C ASP A 2 -0.72 28.19 -31.49
N ASN A 3 -0.90 27.12 -30.72
CA ASN A 3 -2.05 26.24 -30.83
C ASN A 3 -2.42 25.71 -29.44
N SER A 4 -2.76 26.65 -28.57
CA SER A 4 -3.57 26.39 -27.38
C SER A 4 -5.00 26.03 -27.82
N THR A 5 -5.29 24.74 -27.97
CA THR A 5 -6.68 24.28 -28.13
C THR A 5 -7.25 23.99 -26.75
N GLN A 6 -7.99 24.95 -26.21
CA GLN A 6 -8.98 24.70 -25.15
C GLN A 6 -9.95 23.60 -25.63
N HIS A 7 -9.96 22.47 -24.93
CA HIS A 7 -11.14 21.62 -24.86
C HIS A 7 -11.74 21.79 -23.48
N GLY A 8 -12.72 22.67 -23.41
CA GLY A 8 -13.67 22.68 -22.30
C GLY A 8 -14.47 21.39 -22.35
N SER A 9 -14.25 20.53 -21.37
CA SER A 9 -15.27 19.60 -20.90
C SER A 9 -15.55 19.99 -19.45
N THR A 10 -16.79 20.35 -19.18
CA THR A 10 -17.33 20.57 -17.85
C THR A 10 -17.33 19.23 -17.10
N ILE A 11 -16.20 18.88 -16.50
CA ILE A 11 -16.19 18.04 -15.32
C ILE A 11 -16.63 18.98 -14.21
N GLU A 12 -17.85 18.77 -13.71
CA GLU A 12 -18.38 19.50 -12.57
C GLU A 12 -17.29 19.59 -11.50
N ASN A 13 -17.08 20.80 -10.96
CA ASN A 13 -16.15 21.06 -9.87
C ASN A 13 -16.39 20.05 -8.75
N ILE A 14 -15.60 18.97 -8.73
CA ILE A 14 -15.46 18.14 -7.56
C ILE A 14 -14.86 19.07 -6.52
N ASP A 15 -15.64 19.43 -5.51
CA ASP A 15 -15.18 20.30 -4.44
C ASP A 15 -14.03 19.58 -3.70
N HIS A 16 -12.79 19.89 -4.10
CA HIS A 16 -11.56 19.29 -3.58
C HIS A 16 -11.49 19.39 -2.05
N THR A 17 -12.15 20.39 -1.46
CA THR A 17 -12.24 20.62 -0.01
C THR A 17 -13.03 19.53 0.71
N VAL A 18 -14.03 18.94 0.04
CA VAL A 18 -14.87 17.85 0.58
C VAL A 18 -14.16 16.50 0.49
N TYR A 19 -13.31 16.30 -0.53
CA TYR A 19 -12.46 15.10 -0.66
C TYR A 19 -11.32 15.06 0.39
N LEU A 20 -10.65 16.20 0.63
CA LEU A 20 -9.55 16.32 1.59
C LEU A 20 -9.96 16.02 3.04
N THR A 21 -11.19 16.38 3.44
CA THR A 21 -11.67 16.17 4.82
C THR A 21 -12.19 14.75 5.10
N ALA A 22 -12.48 13.96 4.05
CA ALA A 22 -12.86 12.55 4.18
C ALA A 22 -11.65 11.59 4.14
N PHE A 23 -10.56 11.95 3.45
CA PHE A 23 -9.38 11.07 3.29
C PHE A 23 -8.42 11.08 4.50
N GLN A 24 -8.42 12.13 5.32
CA GLN A 24 -7.48 12.25 6.46
C GLN A 24 -7.73 11.28 7.63
N ARG A 25 -8.74 10.40 7.56
CA ARG A 25 -9.01 9.33 8.56
C ARG A 25 -8.68 7.93 8.07
N GLN A 26 -7.86 7.82 7.02
CA GLN A 26 -7.73 6.56 6.29
C GLN A 26 -6.49 5.73 6.65
N THR A 27 -5.53 6.31 7.38
CA THR A 27 -4.35 5.57 7.85
C THR A 27 -4.25 5.65 9.36
N SER A 28 -4.07 4.51 10.01
CA SER A 28 -3.98 4.40 11.46
C SER A 28 -2.86 3.44 11.85
N GLU A 29 -2.08 3.82 12.85
CA GLU A 29 -1.01 2.99 13.39
C GLU A 29 -1.37 2.49 14.78
N LYS A 30 -0.98 1.25 15.06
CA LYS A 30 -1.15 0.64 16.37
C LYS A 30 0.13 -0.07 16.78
N GLU A 31 0.77 0.45 17.82
CA GLU A 31 1.86 -0.23 18.50
C GLU A 31 1.28 -1.33 19.40
N LEU A 32 1.88 -2.52 19.32
CA LEU A 32 1.46 -3.72 19.99
C LEU A 32 2.65 -4.32 20.72
N ASN A 33 2.51 -4.53 22.03
CA ASN A 33 3.50 -5.28 22.78
C ASN A 33 3.54 -6.73 22.29
N THR A 34 4.75 -7.26 22.15
CA THR A 34 4.94 -8.66 21.78
C THR A 34 4.72 -9.55 22.99
N PRO A 35 3.75 -10.48 22.94
CA PRO A 35 3.49 -11.35 24.07
C PRO A 35 4.70 -12.24 24.36
N SER A 36 4.93 -12.53 25.64
CA SER A 36 5.82 -13.63 26.02
C SER A 36 5.34 -14.92 25.35
N LYS A 37 6.29 -15.76 24.93
CA LYS A 37 6.09 -17.03 24.22
C LYS A 37 4.75 -17.70 24.59
N ALA A 38 3.93 -17.98 23.57
CA ALA A 38 2.62 -18.61 23.77
C ALA A 38 2.77 -19.85 24.67
N SER A 39 1.98 -19.91 25.74
CA SER A 39 1.97 -21.06 26.65
C SER A 39 1.60 -22.31 25.85
N GLU A 40 2.55 -23.22 25.73
CA GLU A 40 2.47 -24.60 25.23
C GLU A 40 1.13 -25.00 24.61
N ASP A 41 0.92 -24.60 23.36
CA ASP A 41 0.01 -25.30 22.44
C ASP A 41 0.80 -25.69 21.19
N THR A 42 0.62 -26.96 20.81
CA THR A 42 1.60 -27.79 20.11
C THR A 42 1.65 -27.55 18.59
N VAL A 43 2.05 -26.35 18.15
CA VAL A 43 2.13 -26.01 16.72
C VAL A 43 3.50 -25.42 16.38
N SER A 44 4.45 -26.30 16.04
CA SER A 44 5.83 -26.02 15.60
C SER A 44 6.79 -25.36 16.63
N GLN A 45 8.04 -25.84 16.67
CA GLN A 45 9.11 -25.23 17.48
C GLN A 45 9.51 -23.82 17.00
N ASP A 46 8.96 -23.37 15.86
CA ASP A 46 9.37 -22.14 15.18
C ASP A 46 8.54 -20.90 15.59
N ILE A 47 7.39 -21.06 16.28
CA ILE A 47 6.60 -19.91 16.73
C ILE A 47 7.22 -19.31 18.00
N LEU A 48 7.64 -18.06 17.89
CA LEU A 48 8.30 -17.30 18.95
C LEU A 48 7.31 -16.46 19.78
N ALA A 49 6.32 -15.86 19.12
CA ALA A 49 5.27 -15.06 19.75
C ALA A 49 3.99 -15.04 18.89
N MET A 50 2.84 -14.80 19.51
CA MET A 50 1.56 -14.61 18.81
C MET A 50 0.71 -13.61 19.58
N SER A 51 0.16 -12.62 18.87
CA SER A 51 -0.72 -11.61 19.46
C SER A 51 -2.10 -12.16 19.76
N GLY A 52 -2.82 -11.49 20.67
CA GLY A 52 -4.28 -11.59 20.70
C GLY A 52 -4.92 -10.90 19.49
N SER A 53 -6.25 -10.87 19.45
CA SER A 53 -7.02 -10.18 18.41
C SER A 53 -6.83 -8.66 18.51
N VAL A 54 -6.57 -8.03 17.37
CA VAL A 54 -6.40 -6.59 17.22
C VAL A 54 -7.54 -6.08 16.36
N ARG A 55 -8.46 -5.31 16.94
CA ARG A 55 -9.52 -4.63 16.18
C ARG A 55 -8.91 -3.66 15.18
N VAL A 56 -9.39 -3.71 13.95
CA VAL A 56 -9.03 -2.79 12.85
C VAL A 56 -9.50 -1.38 13.22
N PRO A 57 -8.59 -0.37 13.26
CA PRO A 57 -8.89 0.97 13.73
C PRO A 57 -9.30 1.96 12.62
N VAL A 58 -9.66 1.46 11.44
CA VAL A 58 -10.19 2.25 10.32
C VAL A 58 -11.63 1.86 10.04
N ASP A 59 -12.47 2.84 9.75
CA ASP A 59 -13.89 2.60 9.50
C ASP A 59 -14.11 2.08 8.07
N SER A 60 -14.86 0.97 7.94
CA SER A 60 -15.38 0.44 6.67
C SER A 60 -14.37 0.51 5.51
N PRO A 61 -13.24 -0.23 5.60
CA PRO A 61 -12.23 -0.19 4.56
C PRO A 61 -12.81 -0.65 3.23
N GLU A 62 -12.73 0.17 2.19
CA GLU A 62 -13.18 -0.22 0.86
C GLU A 62 -12.11 0.13 -0.18
N PRO A 63 -11.96 -0.70 -1.23
CA PRO A 63 -12.66 -1.96 -1.48
C PRO A 63 -12.05 -3.16 -0.73
N PHE A 64 -10.94 -2.91 -0.02
CA PHE A 64 -10.21 -3.86 0.80
C PHE A 64 -9.50 -3.11 1.92
N LEU A 65 -8.98 -3.84 2.90
CA LEU A 65 -8.10 -3.31 3.94
C LEU A 65 -6.65 -3.54 3.56
N ALA A 66 -5.84 -2.48 3.52
CA ALA A 66 -4.39 -2.61 3.36
C ALA A 66 -3.70 -2.58 4.74
N VAL A 67 -2.76 -3.49 4.98
CA VAL A 67 -2.05 -3.61 6.26
C VAL A 67 -0.56 -3.86 6.02
N THR A 68 0.29 -3.22 6.81
CA THR A 68 1.73 -3.55 6.92
C THR A 68 2.14 -3.63 8.38
N ALA A 69 3.33 -4.20 8.63
CA ALA A 69 3.96 -4.26 9.94
C ALA A 69 5.35 -3.60 9.90
N ARG A 70 5.71 -2.96 11.01
CA ARG A 70 7.06 -2.45 11.28
C ARG A 70 7.56 -3.07 12.57
N TRP A 71 8.82 -3.50 12.58
CA TRP A 71 9.45 -4.04 13.78
C TRP A 71 10.92 -3.63 13.89
N PRO A 72 11.47 -3.54 15.12
CA PRO A 72 12.88 -3.20 15.33
C PRO A 72 13.84 -4.11 14.57
N SER A 73 14.93 -3.54 14.05
CA SER A 73 15.99 -4.31 13.40
C SER A 73 16.95 -4.94 14.39
N SER A 74 17.04 -4.37 15.60
CA SER A 74 18.07 -4.66 16.59
C SER A 74 19.49 -4.58 16.01
N GLY A 75 19.71 -3.70 15.04
CA GLY A 75 21.00 -3.53 14.35
C GLY A 75 21.32 -4.58 13.29
N ASN A 76 20.41 -5.52 13.01
CA ASN A 76 20.57 -6.49 11.93
C ASN A 76 20.28 -5.85 10.56
N THR A 77 21.02 -6.28 9.55
CA THR A 77 20.77 -5.88 8.15
C THR A 77 19.72 -6.75 7.47
N GLU A 78 19.50 -7.96 7.98
CA GLU A 78 18.49 -8.91 7.53
C GLU A 78 17.61 -9.32 8.71
N SER A 79 16.33 -9.55 8.47
CA SER A 79 15.42 -9.89 9.56
C SER A 79 15.62 -11.33 10.03
N PRO A 80 16.00 -11.57 11.30
CA PRO A 80 16.18 -12.94 11.82
C PRO A 80 14.86 -13.63 12.16
N ILE A 81 13.73 -12.93 11.94
CA ILE A 81 12.37 -13.41 12.20
C ILE A 81 11.51 -13.22 10.96
N THR A 82 10.46 -14.01 10.89
CA THR A 82 9.35 -13.82 9.97
C THR A 82 8.14 -13.31 10.74
N VAL A 83 7.50 -12.27 10.21
CA VAL A 83 6.23 -11.75 10.69
C VAL A 83 5.13 -12.27 9.78
N GLU A 84 4.06 -12.79 10.36
CA GLU A 84 2.88 -13.24 9.61
C GLU A 84 1.63 -12.62 10.21
N LEU A 85 0.68 -12.23 9.35
CA LEU A 85 -0.62 -11.71 9.74
C LEU A 85 -1.72 -12.71 9.38
N SER A 86 -2.79 -12.72 10.17
CA SER A 86 -4.03 -13.45 9.89
C SER A 86 -5.20 -12.52 10.17
N SER A 87 -6.21 -12.54 9.31
CA SER A 87 -7.41 -11.70 9.39
C SER A 87 -8.63 -12.49 9.84
N SER A 88 -9.62 -11.78 10.38
CA SER A 88 -10.90 -12.32 10.80
C SER A 88 -11.99 -11.25 10.75
N ASP A 89 -13.18 -11.64 10.29
CA ASP A 89 -14.36 -10.76 10.24
C ASP A 89 -15.08 -10.71 11.61
N ASP A 90 -14.87 -11.71 12.48
CA ASP A 90 -15.60 -11.84 13.75
C ASP A 90 -14.70 -12.00 14.99
N GLY A 91 -13.39 -12.13 14.79
CA GLY A 91 -12.38 -12.33 15.84
C GLY A 91 -12.27 -13.76 16.37
N THR A 92 -13.04 -14.70 15.81
CA THR A 92 -13.13 -16.10 16.23
C THR A 92 -12.71 -17.08 15.14
N VAL A 93 -13.14 -16.86 13.89
CA VAL A 93 -12.73 -17.64 12.72
C VAL A 93 -11.63 -16.89 11.99
N TRP A 94 -10.45 -17.51 11.91
CA TRP A 94 -9.26 -16.89 11.38
C TRP A 94 -8.89 -17.46 10.02
N GLY A 95 -8.51 -16.58 9.10
CA GLY A 95 -7.93 -16.98 7.82
C GLY A 95 -6.52 -17.54 7.96
N GLU A 96 -5.97 -17.99 6.83
CA GLU A 96 -4.59 -18.45 6.73
C GLU A 96 -3.58 -17.37 7.17
N TRP A 97 -2.43 -17.82 7.65
CA TRP A 97 -1.32 -16.92 7.95
C TRP A 97 -0.63 -16.47 6.66
N VAL A 98 -0.44 -15.17 6.53
CA VAL A 98 0.22 -14.53 5.38
C VAL A 98 1.52 -13.90 5.85
N LYS A 99 2.65 -14.31 5.28
CA LYS A 99 3.96 -13.69 5.54
C LYS A 99 3.91 -12.23 5.12
N VAL A 100 4.45 -11.36 5.96
CA VAL A 100 4.76 -9.97 5.64
C VAL A 100 6.22 -9.95 5.18
N PRO A 101 6.49 -9.86 3.86
CA PRO A 101 7.86 -9.75 3.38
C PRO A 101 8.50 -8.46 3.88
N VAL A 102 9.82 -8.48 4.07
CA VAL A 102 10.58 -7.27 4.39
C VAL A 102 10.70 -6.43 3.12
N ASP A 103 10.26 -5.18 3.21
CA ASP A 103 10.43 -4.17 2.17
C ASP A 103 11.89 -3.70 2.16
N ASN A 104 12.67 -4.15 1.18
CA ASN A 104 14.09 -3.82 1.04
C ASN A 104 14.34 -2.45 0.39
N HIS A 105 13.30 -1.67 0.09
CA HIS A 105 13.45 -0.34 -0.49
C HIS A 105 13.84 0.73 0.55
N THR A 106 14.23 0.34 1.76
CA THR A 106 14.62 1.25 2.84
C THR A 106 16.06 1.74 2.62
N SER A 107 16.22 3.00 2.21
CA SER A 107 17.54 3.60 2.03
C SER A 107 18.11 4.32 3.26
N GLU A 108 17.37 4.53 4.36
CA GLU A 108 17.82 5.52 5.37
C GLU A 108 17.64 5.17 6.85
N ASN A 109 16.80 4.20 7.25
CA ASN A 109 16.61 3.88 8.67
C ASN A 109 16.99 2.43 8.98
N THR A 110 18.15 2.26 9.61
CA THR A 110 18.66 0.94 10.06
C THR A 110 18.05 0.47 11.37
N GLU A 111 17.16 1.23 12.02
CA GLU A 111 16.61 0.92 13.35
C GLU A 111 15.41 -0.04 13.29
N SER A 112 14.75 -0.17 12.14
CA SER A 112 13.55 -1.01 11.98
C SER A 112 13.43 -1.62 10.59
N PHE A 113 12.96 -2.85 10.53
CA PHE A 113 12.41 -3.44 9.31
C PHE A 113 11.01 -2.91 9.04
N MET A 114 10.71 -2.68 7.76
CA MET A 114 9.38 -2.35 7.26
C MET A 114 8.85 -3.54 6.45
N GLY A 115 7.57 -3.82 6.57
CA GLY A 115 6.88 -4.84 5.80
C GLY A 115 6.30 -4.29 4.49
N GLU A 116 6.19 -5.16 3.49
CA GLU A 116 5.37 -4.87 2.31
C GLU A 116 3.87 -4.80 2.66
N LEU A 117 3.07 -4.21 1.77
CA LEU A 117 1.62 -4.11 1.95
C LEU A 117 0.95 -5.47 1.69
N LEU A 118 0.15 -5.91 2.66
CA LEU A 118 -0.83 -6.98 2.52
C LEU A 118 -2.23 -6.39 2.29
N PHE A 119 -3.06 -7.10 1.55
CA PHE A 119 -4.44 -6.72 1.28
C PHE A 119 -5.39 -7.80 1.82
N PHE A 120 -6.26 -7.43 2.76
CA PHE A 120 -7.29 -8.27 3.33
C PHE A 120 -8.69 -7.83 2.87
N ASP A 121 -9.66 -8.72 3.00
CA ASP A 121 -11.06 -8.43 2.64
C ASP A 121 -11.60 -7.21 3.40
N LYS A 122 -12.47 -6.43 2.76
CA LYS A 122 -13.09 -5.24 3.37
C LYS A 122 -13.89 -5.53 4.64
N ASN A 123 -14.37 -6.75 4.82
CA ASN A 123 -15.11 -7.16 6.01
C ASN A 123 -14.19 -7.51 7.20
N THR A 124 -12.86 -7.42 7.03
CA THR A 124 -11.89 -7.70 8.09
C THR A 124 -12.07 -6.71 9.25
N GLU A 125 -12.57 -7.20 10.38
CA GLU A 125 -12.75 -6.43 11.62
C GLU A 125 -11.58 -6.62 12.60
N PHE A 126 -10.84 -7.72 12.47
CA PHE A 126 -9.74 -8.09 13.35
C PHE A 126 -8.55 -8.63 12.57
N VAL A 127 -7.36 -8.28 13.04
CA VAL A 127 -6.10 -8.91 12.63
C VAL A 127 -5.38 -9.46 13.85
N ARG A 128 -4.47 -10.40 13.63
CA ARG A 128 -3.48 -10.81 14.63
C ARG A 128 -2.17 -11.08 13.92
N TYR A 129 -1.07 -11.04 14.65
CA TYR A 129 0.23 -11.41 14.13
C TYR A 129 0.82 -12.60 14.88
N ARG A 130 1.72 -13.30 14.22
CA ARG A 130 2.69 -14.19 14.87
C ARG A 130 4.10 -13.88 14.38
N VAL A 131 5.06 -14.22 15.22
CA VAL A 131 6.48 -14.15 14.93
C VAL A 131 7.00 -15.57 14.87
N THR A 132 7.61 -15.93 13.75
CA THR A 132 8.26 -17.22 13.54
C THR A 132 9.75 -17.04 13.32
N ARG A 133 10.54 -18.07 13.64
CA ARG A 133 11.95 -18.14 13.26
C ARG A 133 12.06 -18.81 11.89
N GLU A 134 12.71 -18.14 10.95
CA GLU A 134 13.23 -18.81 9.76
C GLU A 134 14.61 -19.39 10.11
N ASN A 135 15.00 -20.54 9.55
CA ASN A 135 16.23 -21.28 9.90
C ASN A 135 17.52 -20.49 9.61
N PHE A 136 17.81 -19.51 10.46
CA PHE A 136 19.07 -18.77 10.52
C PHE A 136 19.86 -19.32 11.72
N PRO A 137 20.63 -20.42 11.55
CA PRO A 137 21.30 -21.11 12.66
C PRO A 137 22.31 -20.24 13.42
N ASP A 138 22.81 -19.18 12.79
CA ASP A 138 23.84 -18.31 13.35
C ASP A 138 23.30 -17.04 14.02
N TYR A 139 21.99 -16.77 13.94
CA TYR A 139 21.36 -15.60 14.55
C TYR A 139 20.51 -16.01 15.75
N SER A 140 20.81 -15.46 16.93
CA SER A 140 19.82 -15.46 18.00
C SER A 140 18.68 -14.53 17.60
N ALA A 141 17.55 -15.09 17.16
CA ALA A 141 16.37 -14.30 16.89
C ALA A 141 15.84 -13.71 18.20
N GLU A 142 16.20 -12.45 18.47
CA GLU A 142 15.58 -11.66 19.52
C GLU A 142 14.15 -11.33 19.09
N ILE A 143 13.20 -11.65 19.96
CA ILE A 143 11.81 -11.30 19.73
C ILE A 143 11.68 -9.80 20.00
N PRO A 144 11.18 -9.00 19.06
CA PRO A 144 11.03 -7.56 19.28
C PRO A 144 10.07 -7.31 20.45
N ALA A 145 10.34 -6.30 21.29
CA ALA A 145 9.49 -5.98 22.44
C ALA A 145 8.11 -5.45 22.02
N SER A 146 8.05 -4.74 20.90
CA SER A 146 6.83 -4.26 20.29
C SER A 146 6.91 -4.31 18.77
N MET A 147 5.75 -4.27 18.13
CA MET A 147 5.57 -4.14 16.70
C MET A 147 4.50 -3.10 16.41
N THR A 148 4.64 -2.39 15.30
CA THR A 148 3.61 -1.45 14.83
C THR A 148 2.90 -2.05 13.64
N LEU A 149 1.57 -2.10 13.69
CA LEU A 149 0.74 -2.36 12.51
C LEU A 149 0.19 -1.05 11.98
N THR A 150 0.28 -0.87 10.67
CA THR A 150 -0.34 0.26 9.97
C THR A 150 -1.48 -0.24 9.11
N PHE A 151 -2.66 0.35 9.30
CA PHE A 151 -3.91 0.03 8.62
C PHE A 151 -4.25 1.17 7.68
N ILE A 152 -4.60 0.84 6.45
CA ILE A 152 -4.91 1.80 5.38
C ILE A 152 -6.27 1.42 4.77
N ASN A 153 -7.23 2.33 4.83
CA ASN A 153 -8.45 2.31 4.03
C ASN A 153 -8.21 3.15 2.77
N PRO A 154 -7.99 2.57 1.59
CA PRO A 154 -7.70 3.37 0.39
C PRO A 154 -8.90 4.15 -0.16
N GLY A 155 -10.11 3.86 0.32
CA GLY A 155 -11.36 4.30 -0.28
C GLY A 155 -11.65 3.60 -1.61
N ALA A 156 -12.93 3.40 -1.95
CA ALA A 156 -13.31 2.86 -3.26
C ALA A 156 -13.17 3.91 -4.36
N THR A 157 -12.74 3.47 -5.54
CA THR A 157 -12.79 4.27 -6.77
C THR A 157 -14.22 4.27 -7.31
N SER A 158 -14.69 5.42 -7.81
CA SER A 158 -15.89 5.46 -8.66
C SER A 158 -15.57 4.76 -10.00
N PRO A 159 -16.10 3.56 -10.28
CA PRO A 159 -15.77 2.83 -11.51
C PRO A 159 -16.24 3.58 -12.75
N GLU A 160 -17.33 4.35 -12.64
CA GLU A 160 -17.87 5.17 -13.73
C GLU A 160 -16.89 6.26 -14.15
N ASN A 161 -16.28 6.97 -13.21
CA ASN A 161 -15.34 8.06 -13.52
C ASN A 161 -14.05 7.53 -14.13
N LEU A 162 -13.53 6.42 -13.59
CA LEU A 162 -12.34 5.77 -14.15
C LEU A 162 -12.63 5.21 -15.54
N GLN A 163 -13.75 4.50 -15.72
CA GLN A 163 -14.11 3.94 -17.01
C GLN A 163 -14.39 5.03 -18.05
N ALA A 164 -15.06 6.12 -17.67
CA ALA A 164 -15.28 7.27 -18.55
C ALA A 164 -13.95 7.90 -19.00
N PHE A 165 -12.97 8.00 -18.09
CA PHE A 165 -11.61 8.41 -18.45
C PHE A 165 -10.99 7.44 -19.46
N LEU A 166 -11.04 6.13 -19.21
CA LEU A 166 -10.45 5.13 -20.09
C LEU A 166 -11.13 5.09 -21.46
N ASP A 167 -12.46 5.19 -21.53
CA ASP A 167 -13.24 5.18 -22.77
C ASP A 167 -12.96 6.42 -23.63
N MET A 168 -12.80 7.59 -23.00
CA MET A 168 -12.41 8.83 -23.68
C MET A 168 -11.07 8.68 -24.41
N TYR A 169 -10.14 7.91 -23.84
CA TYR A 169 -8.82 7.68 -24.41
C TYR A 169 -8.74 6.46 -25.36
N ASP A 170 -9.46 5.36 -25.10
CA ASP A 170 -9.56 4.22 -26.05
C ASP A 170 -10.22 4.64 -27.38
N GLY A 171 -11.16 5.59 -27.32
CA GLY A 171 -11.77 6.20 -28.51
C GLY A 171 -10.81 7.04 -29.36
N ALA A 172 -9.75 7.60 -28.76
CA ALA A 172 -8.76 8.41 -29.44
C ALA A 172 -7.64 7.57 -30.10
N GLU A 173 -7.32 6.39 -29.54
CA GLU A 173 -6.15 5.59 -29.96
C GLU A 173 -6.42 4.49 -30.99
N LYS A 174 -7.66 4.05 -31.21
CA LYS A 174 -7.97 3.08 -32.30
C LYS A 174 -7.63 3.58 -33.71
N LYS A 175 -7.15 4.82 -33.86
CA LYS A 175 -6.70 5.42 -35.12
C LYS A 175 -5.21 5.74 -35.22
N ALA A 176 -4.38 5.47 -34.22
CA ALA A 176 -3.03 6.01 -34.21
C ALA A 176 -1.92 4.94 -34.17
N ALA A 177 -0.83 5.24 -34.87
CA ALA A 177 0.35 4.38 -34.98
C ALA A 177 1.01 4.12 -33.61
N TRP A 178 1.89 3.12 -33.56
CA TRP A 178 2.75 2.66 -32.43
C TRP A 178 3.69 3.72 -31.82
N TRP A 179 3.44 5.00 -32.08
CA TRP A 179 4.20 6.17 -31.63
C TRP A 179 3.35 7.22 -30.89
N VAL A 180 2.07 6.93 -30.64
CA VAL A 180 1.25 7.79 -29.77
C VAL A 180 1.52 7.47 -28.32
N LYS A 181 1.66 8.53 -27.52
CA LYS A 181 1.82 8.42 -26.07
C LYS A 181 0.57 7.74 -25.50
N PRO A 182 0.70 6.60 -24.79
CA PRO A 182 -0.43 5.91 -24.21
C PRO A 182 -1.16 6.81 -23.20
N PRO A 183 -2.46 6.56 -22.95
CA PRO A 183 -3.18 7.27 -21.92
C PRO A 183 -2.58 7.02 -20.54
N VAL A 184 -2.53 8.09 -19.74
CA VAL A 184 -2.06 8.06 -18.36
C VAL A 184 -3.14 8.66 -17.47
N VAL A 185 -3.67 7.85 -16.55
CA VAL A 185 -4.60 8.27 -15.51
C VAL A 185 -3.86 9.25 -14.60
N SER A 186 -4.30 10.50 -14.58
CA SER A 186 -3.66 11.54 -13.77
C SER A 186 -3.94 11.34 -12.27
N ARG A 187 -3.17 12.04 -11.43
CA ARG A 187 -3.31 11.94 -9.97
C ARG A 187 -4.71 12.16 -9.43
N ILE A 188 -5.41 13.15 -9.98
CA ILE A 188 -6.81 13.42 -9.62
C ILE A 188 -7.71 12.22 -9.96
N PHE A 189 -7.53 11.60 -11.13
CA PHE A 189 -8.42 10.53 -11.60
C PHE A 189 -8.20 9.20 -10.87
N TRP A 190 -6.98 8.89 -10.43
CA TRP A 190 -6.77 7.76 -9.53
C TRP A 190 -7.04 8.11 -8.06
N GLY A 191 -7.40 9.35 -7.74
CA GLY A 191 -7.85 9.77 -6.42
C GLY A 191 -6.71 10.07 -5.45
N CYS A 192 -5.61 10.64 -5.91
CA CYS A 192 -4.52 11.10 -5.06
C CYS A 192 -5.03 12.03 -3.96
N PRO A 193 -4.73 11.75 -2.68
CA PRO A 193 -5.17 12.60 -1.58
C PRO A 193 -4.59 14.01 -1.61
N ASP A 194 -3.40 14.16 -2.19
CA ASP A 194 -2.74 15.45 -2.38
C ASP A 194 -3.07 16.07 -3.78
N GLY A 195 -4.02 15.48 -4.52
CA GLY A 195 -4.39 15.95 -5.85
C GLY A 195 -3.22 15.84 -6.83
N GLN A 196 -2.96 16.90 -7.61
CA GLN A 196 -1.83 16.93 -8.53
C GLN A 196 -0.50 17.30 -7.89
N ASP A 197 -0.52 17.69 -6.61
CA ASP A 197 0.68 18.14 -5.91
C ASP A 197 1.38 16.97 -5.20
N SER A 198 2.62 17.25 -4.78
CA SER A 198 3.45 16.36 -3.95
C SER A 198 3.85 17.08 -2.67
N ARG A 199 4.18 16.32 -1.61
CA ARG A 199 4.51 16.89 -0.29
C ARG A 199 5.88 17.55 -0.25
N TRP A 200 6.79 17.07 -1.09
CA TRP A 200 8.08 17.69 -1.34
C TRP A 200 8.07 18.36 -2.71
N THR A 201 8.82 19.44 -2.86
CA THR A 201 8.98 20.11 -4.16
C THR A 201 9.72 19.18 -5.15
N PRO A 202 9.12 18.82 -6.30
CA PRO A 202 9.79 17.95 -7.27
C PRO A 202 11.02 18.62 -7.90
N ALA A 203 12.06 17.84 -8.12
CA ALA A 203 13.20 18.22 -8.94
C ALA A 203 13.14 17.48 -10.28
N TYR A 204 13.21 18.22 -11.38
CA TYR A 204 13.12 17.65 -12.73
C TYR A 204 14.49 17.58 -13.39
N THR A 205 14.68 16.55 -14.22
CA THR A 205 15.89 16.34 -15.01
C THR A 205 15.54 15.85 -16.42
N ALA A 206 16.48 15.95 -17.35
CA ALA A 206 16.34 15.32 -18.65
C ALA A 206 16.40 13.79 -18.50
N VAL A 207 15.30 13.11 -18.83
CA VAL A 207 15.20 11.65 -18.73
C VAL A 207 16.13 11.01 -19.77
N SER A 208 17.05 10.16 -19.31
CA SER A 208 18.01 9.43 -20.14
C SER A 208 17.92 7.91 -19.98
N HIS A 209 17.23 7.44 -18.94
CA HIS A 209 17.12 6.04 -18.56
C HIS A 209 15.70 5.74 -18.06
N LEU A 210 15.29 4.48 -18.19
CA LEU A 210 14.06 3.94 -17.61
C LEU A 210 14.42 2.79 -16.69
N VAL A 211 13.81 2.77 -15.50
CA VAL A 211 13.94 1.67 -14.54
C VAL A 211 12.59 0.99 -14.43
N VAL A 212 12.56 -0.32 -14.67
CA VAL A 212 11.36 -1.13 -14.45
C VAL A 212 11.46 -1.76 -13.08
N HIS A 213 10.42 -1.56 -12.28
CA HIS A 213 10.35 -2.02 -10.91
C HIS A 213 8.96 -2.63 -10.66
N HIS A 214 8.86 -3.62 -9.79
CA HIS A 214 7.60 -4.24 -9.38
C HIS A 214 7.23 -3.78 -7.97
N THR A 215 5.95 -3.58 -7.66
CA THR A 215 5.52 -3.05 -6.35
C THR A 215 5.58 -4.08 -5.22
N ALA A 216 6.00 -5.32 -5.51
CA ALA A 216 6.00 -6.49 -4.64
C ALA A 216 4.63 -6.87 -4.01
N GLY A 217 3.55 -6.18 -4.35
CA GLY A 217 2.20 -6.45 -3.86
C GLY A 217 1.42 -7.51 -4.66
N SER A 218 0.12 -7.61 -4.35
CA SER A 218 -0.81 -8.54 -5.01
C SER A 218 -0.97 -8.27 -6.52
N ASN A 219 -1.04 -9.34 -7.30
CA ASN A 219 -1.45 -9.30 -8.72
C ASN A 219 -2.97 -9.43 -8.92
N TYR A 220 -3.74 -9.39 -7.85
CA TYR A 220 -5.20 -9.41 -7.87
C TYR A 220 -5.75 -8.28 -6.99
N ALA A 221 -6.60 -7.45 -7.58
CA ALA A 221 -7.36 -6.43 -6.88
C ALA A 221 -8.70 -6.21 -7.59
N SER A 222 -9.74 -5.89 -6.83
CA SER A 222 -11.03 -5.45 -7.37
C SER A 222 -11.00 -4.00 -7.85
N ASP A 223 -9.98 -3.23 -7.46
CA ASP A 223 -9.85 -1.80 -7.71
C ASP A 223 -8.36 -1.42 -7.71
N TRP A 224 -7.79 -1.21 -8.89
CA TRP A 224 -6.38 -0.89 -9.05
C TRP A 224 -6.01 0.53 -8.61
N PRO A 225 -6.80 1.58 -8.87
CA PRO A 225 -6.51 2.89 -8.28
C PRO A 225 -6.53 2.87 -6.74
N ALA A 226 -7.35 2.04 -6.10
CA ALA A 226 -7.26 1.85 -4.65
C ALA A 226 -5.90 1.26 -4.22
N VAL A 227 -5.32 0.33 -4.99
CA VAL A 227 -3.96 -0.18 -4.76
C VAL A 227 -2.93 0.95 -4.89
N VAL A 228 -3.05 1.81 -5.92
CA VAL A 228 -2.18 2.98 -6.09
C VAL A 228 -2.28 3.91 -4.88
N ARG A 229 -3.49 4.19 -4.37
CA ARG A 229 -3.72 4.98 -3.16
C ARG A 229 -3.12 4.32 -1.90
N SER A 230 -3.19 3.00 -1.76
CA SER A 230 -2.55 2.28 -0.66
C SER A 230 -1.02 2.41 -0.70
N ILE A 231 -0.40 2.25 -1.87
CA ILE A 231 1.04 2.42 -2.07
C ILE A 231 1.46 3.86 -1.77
N TRP A 232 0.70 4.83 -2.28
CA TRP A 232 0.93 6.25 -2.00
C TRP A 232 0.87 6.53 -0.49
N SER A 233 -0.16 6.03 0.21
CA SER A 233 -0.30 6.22 1.65
C SER A 233 0.85 5.56 2.41
N TYR A 234 1.24 4.35 2.02
CA TYR A 234 2.38 3.67 2.63
C TYR A 234 3.68 4.47 2.43
N HIS A 235 3.97 4.94 1.23
CA HIS A 235 5.20 5.70 0.96
C HIS A 235 5.16 7.09 1.63
N ALA A 236 4.10 7.86 1.43
CA ALA A 236 4.02 9.24 1.88
C ALA A 236 3.75 9.37 3.38
N LEU A 237 2.88 8.52 3.95
CA LEU A 237 2.44 8.64 5.35
C LEU A 237 3.19 7.67 6.27
N THR A 238 3.33 6.40 5.88
CA THR A 238 3.99 5.40 6.74
C THR A 238 5.51 5.48 6.67
N ARG A 239 6.08 5.70 5.46
CA ARG A 239 7.54 5.82 5.26
C ARG A 239 8.04 7.25 5.32
N GLY A 240 7.14 8.24 5.28
CA GLY A 240 7.48 9.66 5.35
C GLY A 240 8.16 10.21 4.09
N TRP A 241 7.99 9.55 2.93
CA TRP A 241 8.49 10.06 1.65
C TRP A 241 7.69 11.28 1.19
N GLY A 242 8.25 12.05 0.25
CA GLY A 242 7.57 13.20 -0.33
C GLY A 242 6.38 12.88 -1.21
N ASP A 243 6.31 11.64 -1.71
CA ASP A 243 5.25 11.14 -2.58
C ASP A 243 5.35 9.62 -2.74
N ILE A 244 4.52 9.04 -3.62
CA ILE A 244 4.72 7.69 -4.15
C ILE A 244 6.10 7.55 -4.83
N GLY A 245 6.68 6.36 -4.75
CA GLY A 245 8.09 6.10 -5.10
C GLY A 245 8.33 5.82 -6.58
N TYR A 246 7.32 6.02 -7.41
CA TYR A 246 7.31 5.65 -8.82
C TYR A 246 6.86 6.85 -9.64
N ASN A 247 7.43 7.02 -10.84
CA ASN A 247 6.93 8.02 -11.78
C ASN A 247 5.66 7.59 -12.51
N PHE A 248 5.47 6.27 -12.65
CA PHE A 248 4.26 5.66 -13.19
C PHE A 248 4.07 4.29 -12.56
N LEU A 249 2.81 3.87 -12.40
CA LEU A 249 2.44 2.50 -12.07
C LEU A 249 1.61 1.92 -13.20
N ILE A 250 1.74 0.62 -13.45
CA ILE A 250 0.99 -0.09 -14.49
C ILE A 250 0.30 -1.29 -13.85
N ASP A 251 -1.02 -1.38 -13.97
CA ASP A 251 -1.77 -2.53 -13.48
C ASP A 251 -1.79 -3.71 -14.49
N PRO A 252 -2.24 -4.91 -14.08
CA PRO A 252 -2.34 -6.06 -14.98
C PRO A 252 -3.27 -5.88 -16.20
N ASN A 253 -4.14 -4.86 -16.20
CA ASN A 253 -4.98 -4.52 -17.34
C ASN A 253 -4.30 -3.56 -18.32
N GLY A 254 -3.08 -3.10 -18.00
CA GLY A 254 -2.29 -2.17 -18.81
C GLY A 254 -2.65 -0.69 -18.59
N VAL A 255 -3.44 -0.37 -17.56
CA VAL A 255 -3.73 1.04 -17.22
C VAL A 255 -2.50 1.65 -16.58
N ILE A 256 -2.09 2.82 -17.09
CA ILE A 256 -0.94 3.57 -16.59
C ILE A 256 -1.45 4.68 -15.67
N TYR A 257 -0.92 4.73 -14.45
CA TYR A 257 -1.19 5.76 -13.45
C TYR A 257 0.04 6.66 -13.29
N GLU A 258 -0.20 7.97 -13.20
CA GLU A 258 0.81 8.99 -12.85
C GLU A 258 1.29 8.87 -11.40
#